data_AF-A0A6P1DY69-F1
#
_entry.id   AF-A0A6P1DY69-F1
#
_cell.length_a   1.000
_cell.length_b   1.000
_cell.length_c   1.000
_cell.angle_alpha   90.00
_cell.angle_beta   90.00
_cell.angle_gamma   90.00
#
_symmetry.space_group_name_H-M   'P 1'
#
loop_
_entity.id
_entity.type
_entity.pdbx_description
1 polymer ?
#
loop_
_entity_poly.entity_id
_entity_poly.type
_entity_poly.pdbx_seq_one_letter_code
_entity_poly.pdbx_strand_id
1 'polypeptide(L)'
;MRAWLLIVIPLTLVGCGSAPAPRPDDAMLSPDSLIASPGAELATGTVPPSRGRGTVAADPGLSIQRGAGSYVYSRDPDTLAQEVEQACRGAQSLRESDRLRALVADLYFSGIHPAAATQALLQGGCGGLSSVVEEMVARGGGAALEPVVARARAIAGNRSEPGIDAAAAVGLARYAKVVEAEQDPGPEDLPSSGMLYFPSEGESSKLVTAVALNRLYEDAVPGYGIYTFVLLGRGIDRPEDAARYSELFRMIETYVSSIDASNGGPSAEAHVFLVPVNPERIGAPLIDQTSQDLSGVMRRHLVQTLRHQGRQALAARIDRGAGPFLVATLAPRLTPPSADAAWMVADLSDLGPESIYGVVDAFDRAIPEALSGQPASLRMIRDRLRELPGSPSQEQSINAGAWVVMLGEFAHLRRVEDAWTG
;
A
#
# COMPACT_ATOMS: atom_id res chain seq x y z
N MET A 1 -55.57 28.66 -27.77
CA MET A 1 -54.24 29.30 -27.73
C MET A 1 -53.27 28.22 -27.23
N ARG A 2 -52.70 27.31 -28.04
CA ARG A 2 -51.72 27.44 -29.14
C ARG A 2 -50.47 28.23 -28.75
N ALA A 3 -49.40 27.51 -28.35
CA ALA A 3 -48.05 27.64 -28.90
C ALA A 3 -47.12 26.57 -28.30
N TRP A 4 -46.89 25.50 -29.07
CA TRP A 4 -45.71 24.63 -29.01
C TRP A 4 -44.48 25.46 -29.45
N LEU A 5 -43.33 25.27 -28.80
CA LEU A 5 -42.04 25.67 -29.37
C LEU A 5 -41.10 24.44 -29.38
N LEU A 6 -41.00 23.85 -30.57
CA LEU A 6 -39.94 22.95 -31.00
C LEU A 6 -38.71 23.81 -31.32
N ILE A 7 -37.56 23.48 -30.74
CA ILE A 7 -36.26 23.94 -31.26
C ILE A 7 -35.55 22.73 -31.87
N VAL A 8 -35.46 22.78 -33.20
CA VAL A 8 -34.61 21.95 -34.06
C VAL A 8 -33.41 22.82 -34.41
N ILE A 9 -32.18 22.36 -34.15
CA ILE A 9 -30.96 22.93 -34.75
C ILE A 9 -30.16 21.79 -35.39
N PRO A 10 -29.67 21.94 -36.64
CA PRO A 10 -29.15 20.85 -37.46
C PRO A 10 -27.63 20.66 -37.35
N LEU A 11 -27.19 19.43 -37.64
CA LEU A 11 -25.85 19.05 -38.07
C LEU A 11 -25.36 19.89 -39.26
N THR A 12 -24.06 20.17 -39.35
CA THR A 12 -23.17 19.78 -40.48
C THR A 12 -21.72 20.25 -40.28
N LEU A 13 -20.83 19.58 -41.03
CA LEU A 13 -19.37 19.80 -41.28
C LEU A 13 -18.45 18.92 -40.41
N VAL A 14 -18.11 17.70 -40.83
CA VAL A 14 -17.17 17.31 -41.92
C VAL A 14 -15.76 17.86 -41.67
N GLY A 15 -14.91 17.01 -41.08
CA GLY A 15 -13.47 17.17 -41.02
C GLY A 15 -12.78 15.83 -41.30
N CYS A 16 -12.40 15.61 -42.56
CA CYS A 16 -11.53 14.52 -42.97
C CYS A 16 -10.10 14.83 -42.51
N GLY A 17 -9.60 14.08 -41.52
CA GLY A 17 -8.19 14.09 -41.12
C GLY A 17 -7.48 12.87 -41.69
N SER A 18 -6.63 13.09 -42.69
CA SER A 18 -5.81 12.09 -43.37
C SER A 18 -4.69 11.58 -42.45
N ALA A 19 -4.63 10.26 -42.26
CA ALA A 19 -3.51 9.57 -41.64
C ALA A 19 -2.30 9.52 -42.59
N PRO A 20 -1.06 9.82 -42.13
CA PRO A 20 0.14 9.50 -42.89
C PRO A 20 0.49 8.01 -42.72
N ALA A 21 0.58 7.31 -43.85
CA ALA A 21 1.10 5.96 -43.93
C ALA A 21 2.63 5.92 -43.67
N PRO A 22 3.16 4.82 -43.10
CA PRO A 22 4.59 4.65 -42.86
C PRO A 22 5.35 4.35 -44.15
N ARG A 23 6.54 4.95 -44.29
CA ARG A 23 7.51 4.66 -45.36
C ARG A 23 8.10 3.24 -45.19
N PRO A 24 8.22 2.46 -46.28
CA PRO A 24 9.05 1.27 -46.31
C PRO A 24 10.50 1.61 -46.72
N ASP A 25 11.40 0.67 -46.46
CA ASP A 25 12.76 0.52 -46.99
C ASP A 25 13.90 1.18 -46.20
N ASP A 26 14.55 0.36 -45.36
CA ASP A 26 15.98 0.02 -45.42
C ASP A 26 16.20 -1.22 -44.52
N ALA A 27 16.14 -2.43 -45.07
CA ALA A 27 17.25 -3.17 -45.67
C ALA A 27 18.32 -3.65 -44.66
N MET A 28 18.23 -4.95 -44.39
CA MET A 28 19.33 -5.93 -44.26
C MET A 28 20.50 -5.58 -43.34
N LEU A 29 20.63 -6.34 -42.25
CA LEU A 29 21.90 -6.97 -41.82
C LEU A 29 21.58 -8.08 -40.79
N SER A 30 21.57 -9.32 -41.26
CA SER A 30 21.94 -10.53 -40.51
C SER A 30 23.23 -11.04 -41.19
N PRO A 31 24.22 -11.58 -40.48
CA PRO A 31 24.04 -12.86 -39.79
C PRO A 31 24.85 -13.08 -38.49
N ASP A 32 24.47 -14.15 -37.79
CA ASP A 32 25.29 -15.00 -36.92
C ASP A 32 26.04 -14.36 -35.74
N SER A 33 25.50 -14.58 -34.54
CA SER A 33 26.31 -15.05 -33.41
C SER A 33 25.42 -15.76 -32.36
N LEU A 34 25.62 -17.07 -32.31
CA LEU A 34 25.21 -18.01 -31.28
C LEU A 34 25.76 -17.58 -29.90
N ILE A 35 24.95 -17.67 -28.84
CA ILE A 35 25.27 -18.00 -27.43
C ILE A 35 23.89 -18.20 -26.74
N ALA A 36 23.36 -19.43 -26.74
CA ALA A 36 23.45 -20.42 -25.66
C ALA A 36 22.58 -20.07 -24.43
N SER A 37 21.35 -20.61 -24.45
CA SER A 37 20.47 -20.77 -23.30
C SER A 37 21.05 -21.78 -22.29
N PRO A 38 21.05 -21.53 -20.98
CA PRO A 38 21.35 -22.57 -20.01
C PRO A 38 20.12 -23.48 -19.85
N GLY A 39 20.22 -24.69 -20.42
CA GLY A 39 19.31 -25.79 -20.15
C GLY A 39 19.55 -26.33 -18.74
N ALA A 40 18.46 -26.49 -17.99
CA ALA A 40 18.47 -27.18 -16.70
C ALA A 40 18.65 -28.69 -16.93
N GLU A 41 19.86 -29.18 -16.65
CA GLU A 41 20.14 -30.61 -16.55
C GLU A 41 19.45 -31.20 -15.32
N LEU A 42 18.56 -32.18 -15.57
CA LEU A 42 18.09 -33.11 -14.55
C LEU A 42 19.26 -34.01 -14.13
N ALA A 43 19.79 -33.78 -12.93
CA ALA A 43 20.67 -34.73 -12.27
C ALA A 43 19.83 -35.72 -11.43
N THR A 44 19.68 -36.93 -11.95
CA THR A 44 19.32 -38.12 -11.18
C THR A 44 20.56 -38.61 -10.41
N GLY A 45 20.49 -38.67 -9.08
CA GLY A 45 21.62 -39.12 -8.27
C GLY A 45 21.33 -39.33 -6.78
N THR A 46 20.85 -40.53 -6.47
CA THR A 46 21.31 -41.40 -5.36
C THR A 46 21.32 -40.89 -3.90
N VAL A 47 20.40 -41.44 -3.10
CA VAL A 47 20.38 -41.47 -1.62
C VAL A 47 21.56 -42.30 -1.07
N PRO A 48 22.25 -41.86 0.00
CA PRO A 48 22.33 -42.69 1.24
C PRO A 48 22.39 -41.81 2.54
N PRO A 49 22.60 -42.36 3.76
CA PRO A 49 21.57 -42.44 4.79
C PRO A 49 21.78 -41.47 5.97
N SER A 50 20.75 -41.42 6.80
CA SER A 50 20.64 -40.67 8.05
C SER A 50 21.67 -41.03 9.13
N ARG A 51 22.17 -40.01 9.85
CA ARG A 51 22.12 -39.86 11.32
C ARG A 51 23.04 -38.73 11.79
N GLY A 52 22.46 -37.72 12.41
CA GLY A 52 23.19 -36.64 13.08
C GLY A 52 22.25 -35.84 13.96
N ARG A 53 21.91 -36.43 15.11
CA ARG A 53 21.07 -35.89 16.18
C ARG A 53 21.63 -34.56 16.69
N GLY A 54 20.97 -33.46 16.36
CA GLY A 54 21.16 -32.15 16.99
C GLY A 54 19.79 -31.49 17.11
N THR A 55 19.14 -31.68 18.25
CA THR A 55 17.92 -30.96 18.63
C THR A 55 18.25 -29.49 18.81
N VAL A 56 18.19 -28.73 17.72
CA VAL A 56 18.06 -27.28 17.78
C VAL A 56 16.61 -27.02 18.18
N ALA A 57 16.45 -26.41 19.34
CA ALA A 57 15.16 -26.00 19.87
C ALA A 57 14.41 -25.20 18.79
N ALA A 58 13.29 -25.75 18.33
CA ALA A 58 12.34 -25.03 17.52
C ALA A 58 11.91 -23.78 18.31
N ASP A 59 12.12 -22.63 17.70
CA ASP A 59 11.72 -21.32 18.21
C ASP A 59 10.20 -21.33 18.47
N PRO A 60 9.73 -21.24 19.72
CA PRO A 60 8.31 -21.21 20.04
C PRO A 60 7.77 -19.79 19.86
N GLY A 61 7.83 -19.27 18.63
CA GLY A 61 7.38 -17.92 18.26
C GLY A 61 6.07 -17.88 17.45
N LEU A 62 5.59 -19.01 16.93
CA LEU A 62 4.35 -19.09 16.15
C LEU A 62 3.16 -19.47 17.05
N SER A 63 2.88 -18.63 18.04
CA SER A 63 1.67 -18.77 18.86
C SER A 63 0.47 -18.16 18.14
N ILE A 64 -0.21 -19.04 17.41
CA ILE A 64 -1.50 -18.90 16.74
C ILE A 64 -2.58 -18.56 17.78
N GLN A 65 -2.85 -17.27 18.00
CA GLN A 65 -4.16 -16.78 18.44
C GLN A 65 -4.84 -16.13 17.24
N ARG A 66 -5.49 -16.97 16.41
CA ARG A 66 -6.15 -16.58 15.16
C ARG A 66 -7.55 -16.02 15.44
N GLY A 67 -7.63 -14.71 15.63
CA GLY A 67 -8.81 -13.94 15.23
C GLY A 67 -8.84 -13.75 13.72
N ALA A 68 -9.95 -13.25 13.18
CA ALA A 68 -10.11 -12.82 11.79
C ALA A 68 -9.22 -11.59 11.46
N GLY A 69 -7.91 -11.72 11.65
CA GLY A 69 -6.93 -10.69 11.37
C GLY A 69 -6.42 -10.81 9.94
N SER A 70 -6.27 -9.67 9.27
CA SER A 70 -5.56 -9.56 7.99
C SER A 70 -4.11 -9.99 8.14
N TYR A 71 -3.65 -10.83 7.19
CA TYR A 71 -2.28 -11.32 7.11
C TYR A 71 -1.45 -10.50 6.11
N VAL A 72 -0.24 -10.14 6.50
CA VAL A 72 0.82 -9.64 5.62
C VAL A 72 1.68 -10.81 5.23
N TYR A 73 1.76 -11.05 3.92
CA TYR A 73 2.57 -12.12 3.37
C TYR A 73 3.98 -11.65 3.02
N SER A 74 4.94 -12.56 3.14
CA SER A 74 6.30 -12.39 2.64
C SER A 74 6.30 -12.21 1.13
N ARG A 75 7.25 -11.40 0.63
CA ARG A 75 7.50 -11.24 -0.82
C ARG A 75 8.47 -12.29 -1.37
N ASP A 76 9.15 -13.02 -0.50
CA ASP A 76 9.99 -14.14 -0.89
C ASP A 76 9.10 -15.30 -1.39
N PRO A 77 9.28 -15.81 -2.62
CA PRO A 77 8.36 -16.79 -3.21
C PRO A 77 8.22 -18.08 -2.40
N ASP A 78 9.31 -18.58 -1.82
CA ASP A 78 9.33 -19.84 -1.08
C ASP A 78 8.60 -19.68 0.26
N THR A 79 8.86 -18.57 0.96
CA THR A 79 8.16 -18.22 2.20
C THR A 79 6.68 -17.93 1.94
N LEU A 80 6.36 -17.18 0.88
CA LEU A 80 5.00 -16.83 0.47
C LEU A 80 4.14 -18.09 0.25
N ALA A 81 4.66 -19.08 -0.47
CA ALA A 81 3.92 -20.32 -0.74
C ALA A 81 3.57 -21.05 0.56
N GLN A 82 4.50 -21.13 1.52
CA GLN A 82 4.29 -21.77 2.81
C GLN A 82 3.27 -21.00 3.68
N GLU A 83 3.37 -19.67 3.71
CA GLU A 83 2.44 -18.82 4.47
C GLU A 83 1.02 -18.90 3.91
N VAL A 84 0.86 -18.85 2.59
CA VAL A 84 -0.44 -18.96 1.91
C VAL A 84 -1.06 -20.34 2.15
N GLU A 85 -0.27 -21.41 2.04
CA GLU A 85 -0.73 -22.77 2.34
C GLU A 85 -1.18 -22.88 3.82
N GLN A 86 -0.41 -22.32 4.76
CA GLN A 86 -0.76 -22.34 6.17
C GLN A 86 -2.04 -21.53 6.47
N ALA A 87 -2.18 -20.35 5.86
CA ALA A 87 -3.37 -19.51 6.00
C ALA A 87 -4.61 -20.21 5.43
N CYS A 88 -4.48 -20.84 4.26
CA CYS A 88 -5.53 -21.65 3.66
C CYS A 88 -5.97 -22.81 4.55
N ARG A 89 -5.01 -23.59 5.07
CA ARG A 89 -5.29 -24.68 6.02
C ARG A 89 -5.99 -24.17 7.27
N GLY A 90 -5.59 -23.00 7.77
CA GLY A 90 -6.24 -22.34 8.90
C GLY A 90 -7.69 -21.91 8.66
N ALA A 91 -8.07 -21.69 7.41
CA ALA A 91 -9.39 -21.22 7.00
C ALA A 91 -10.29 -22.32 6.42
N GLN A 92 -9.97 -23.60 6.64
CA GLN A 92 -10.75 -24.73 6.12
C GLN A 92 -12.19 -24.82 6.62
N SER A 93 -12.51 -24.16 7.74
CA SER A 93 -13.89 -24.08 8.25
C SER A 93 -14.79 -23.14 7.44
N LEU A 94 -14.21 -22.27 6.61
CA LEU A 94 -14.95 -21.35 5.74
C LEU A 94 -15.30 -22.01 4.40
N ARG A 95 -16.32 -21.49 3.73
CA ARG A 95 -16.60 -21.86 2.33
C ARG A 95 -15.42 -21.45 1.45
N GLU A 96 -15.14 -22.21 0.40
CA GLU A 96 -14.02 -21.96 -0.52
C GLU A 96 -14.02 -20.52 -1.05
N SER A 97 -15.20 -20.01 -1.45
CA SER A 97 -15.36 -18.64 -1.96
C SER A 97 -14.99 -17.58 -0.93
N ASP A 98 -15.40 -17.74 0.32
CA ASP A 98 -15.16 -16.77 1.38
C ASP A 98 -13.69 -16.80 1.82
N ARG A 99 -13.11 -18.01 1.88
CA ARG A 99 -11.68 -18.21 2.12
C ARG A 99 -10.84 -17.57 1.02
N LEU A 100 -11.10 -17.88 -0.25
CA LEU A 100 -10.35 -17.31 -1.38
C LEU A 100 -10.46 -15.79 -1.41
N ARG A 101 -11.67 -15.26 -1.22
CA ARG A 101 -11.91 -13.81 -1.14
C ARG A 101 -11.05 -13.14 -0.07
N ALA A 102 -11.01 -13.71 1.13
CA ALA A 102 -10.19 -13.17 2.23
C ALA A 102 -8.69 -13.27 1.91
N LEU A 103 -8.21 -14.42 1.45
CA LEU A 103 -6.80 -14.62 1.12
C LEU A 103 -6.32 -13.71 -0.02
N VAL A 104 -7.11 -13.58 -1.08
CA VAL A 104 -6.79 -12.71 -2.22
C VAL A 104 -6.74 -11.25 -1.79
N ALA A 105 -7.70 -10.81 -0.96
CA ALA A 105 -7.68 -9.45 -0.41
C ALA A 105 -6.41 -9.18 0.42
N ASP A 106 -6.03 -10.12 1.30
CA ASP A 106 -4.81 -10.00 2.11
C ASP A 106 -3.53 -10.02 1.24
N LEU A 107 -3.50 -10.81 0.16
CA LEU A 107 -2.36 -10.87 -0.79
C LEU A 107 -2.17 -9.56 -1.55
N TYR A 108 -3.27 -8.98 -2.07
CA TYR A 108 -3.22 -7.65 -2.71
C TYR A 108 -2.84 -6.58 -1.71
N PHE A 109 -3.38 -6.63 -0.50
CA PHE A 109 -3.07 -5.69 0.56
C PHE A 109 -1.58 -5.75 0.97
N SER A 110 -1.00 -6.95 0.98
CA SER A 110 0.44 -7.16 1.20
C SER A 110 1.32 -6.67 0.03
N GLY A 111 0.71 -6.22 -1.06
CA GLY A 111 1.41 -5.81 -2.28
C GLY A 111 2.11 -6.98 -3.00
N ILE A 112 1.59 -8.21 -2.85
CA ILE A 112 2.12 -9.36 -3.58
C ILE A 112 1.73 -9.24 -5.06
N HIS A 113 2.71 -9.39 -5.95
CA HIS A 113 2.48 -9.35 -7.39
C HIS A 113 1.42 -10.40 -7.81
N PRO A 114 0.45 -10.08 -8.68
CA PRO A 114 -0.67 -10.98 -9.00
C PRO A 114 -0.22 -12.37 -9.47
N ALA A 115 0.83 -12.45 -10.30
CA ALA A 115 1.40 -13.73 -10.71
C ALA A 115 1.93 -14.56 -9.52
N ALA A 116 2.67 -13.96 -8.59
CA ALA A 116 3.23 -14.68 -7.44
C ALA A 116 2.11 -15.16 -6.50
N ALA A 117 1.10 -14.31 -6.27
CA ALA A 117 -0.10 -14.66 -5.51
C ALA A 117 -0.87 -15.82 -6.14
N THR A 118 -1.12 -15.80 -7.47
CA THR A 118 -1.75 -16.90 -8.19
C THR A 118 -0.98 -18.21 -8.04
N GLN A 119 0.36 -18.16 -8.19
CA GLN A 119 1.19 -19.34 -8.00
C GLN A 119 1.07 -19.91 -6.58
N ALA A 120 1.20 -19.06 -5.56
CA ALA A 120 1.12 -19.47 -4.16
C ALA A 120 -0.25 -20.08 -3.81
N LEU A 121 -1.34 -19.46 -4.28
CA LEU A 121 -2.71 -19.97 -4.07
C LEU A 121 -2.93 -21.35 -4.72
N LEU A 122 -2.45 -21.54 -5.95
CA LEU A 122 -2.59 -22.81 -6.68
C LEU A 122 -1.72 -23.91 -6.06
N GLN A 123 -0.47 -23.60 -5.72
CA GLN A 123 0.44 -24.56 -5.08
C GLN A 123 -0.02 -24.93 -3.66
N GLY A 124 -0.56 -23.97 -2.91
CA GLY A 124 -1.13 -24.18 -1.58
C GLY A 124 -2.51 -24.85 -1.58
N GLY A 125 -3.08 -25.18 -2.75
CA GLY A 125 -4.37 -25.84 -2.87
C GLY A 125 -5.53 -25.02 -2.29
N CYS A 126 -5.50 -23.70 -2.44
CA CYS A 126 -6.45 -22.81 -1.77
C CYS A 126 -7.86 -22.81 -2.36
N GLY A 127 -7.98 -23.33 -3.57
CA GLY A 127 -9.22 -23.57 -4.30
C GLY A 127 -8.93 -24.14 -5.69
N GLY A 128 -9.97 -24.33 -6.49
CA GLY A 128 -9.81 -24.78 -7.88
C GLY A 128 -9.13 -23.74 -8.77
N LEU A 129 -8.47 -24.19 -9.85
CA LEU A 129 -7.79 -23.31 -10.83
C LEU A 129 -8.67 -22.14 -11.28
N SER A 130 -9.90 -22.44 -11.73
CA SER A 130 -10.85 -21.42 -12.18
C SER A 130 -11.28 -20.48 -11.05
N SER A 131 -11.57 -21.00 -9.84
CA SER A 131 -11.93 -20.17 -8.67
C SER A 131 -10.83 -19.17 -8.30
N VAL A 132 -9.57 -19.62 -8.33
CA VAL A 132 -8.40 -18.76 -8.02
C VAL A 132 -8.24 -17.67 -9.08
N VAL A 133 -8.28 -18.04 -10.36
CA VAL A 133 -8.16 -17.06 -11.47
C VAL A 133 -9.29 -16.04 -11.42
N GLU A 134 -10.54 -16.50 -11.26
CA GLU A 134 -11.71 -15.63 -11.17
C GLU A 134 -11.59 -14.62 -10.02
N GLU A 135 -11.26 -15.06 -8.80
CA GLU A 135 -11.15 -14.17 -7.64
C GLU A 135 -9.98 -13.20 -7.76
N MET A 136 -8.82 -13.68 -8.23
CA MET A 136 -7.64 -12.83 -8.45
C MET A 136 -7.93 -11.70 -9.44
N VAL A 137 -8.56 -12.00 -10.58
CA VAL A 137 -8.92 -10.99 -11.60
C VAL A 137 -10.06 -10.10 -11.12
N ALA A 138 -11.07 -10.65 -10.44
CA ALA A 138 -12.17 -9.85 -9.91
C ALA A 138 -11.73 -8.79 -8.90
N ARG A 139 -10.65 -9.05 -8.14
CA ARG A 139 -10.13 -8.11 -7.15
C ARG A 139 -9.12 -7.13 -7.76
N GLY A 140 -8.20 -7.61 -8.58
CA GLY A 140 -7.12 -6.80 -9.18
C GLY A 140 -7.46 -6.15 -10.53
N GLY A 141 -8.61 -6.47 -11.12
CA GLY A 141 -9.09 -5.86 -12.36
C GLY A 141 -8.22 -6.13 -13.58
N GLY A 142 -8.22 -5.17 -14.51
CA GLY A 142 -7.47 -5.25 -15.76
C GLY A 142 -5.96 -5.39 -15.55
N ALA A 143 -5.40 -4.71 -14.54
CA ALA A 143 -3.97 -4.78 -14.24
C ALA A 143 -3.50 -6.17 -13.78
N ALA A 144 -4.40 -6.95 -13.15
CA ALA A 144 -4.10 -8.32 -12.74
C ALA A 144 -4.34 -9.37 -13.83
N LEU A 145 -5.10 -9.05 -14.89
CA LEU A 145 -5.55 -10.02 -15.89
C LEU A 145 -4.40 -10.79 -16.53
N GLU A 146 -3.50 -10.08 -17.21
CA GLU A 146 -2.36 -10.69 -17.90
C GLU A 146 -1.43 -11.48 -16.97
N PRO A 147 -0.93 -10.92 -15.84
CA PRO A 147 -0.01 -11.66 -14.97
C PRO A 147 -0.65 -12.90 -14.31
N VAL A 148 -1.95 -12.86 -13.98
CA VAL A 148 -2.68 -14.00 -13.43
C VAL A 148 -2.85 -15.10 -14.49
N VAL A 149 -3.35 -14.76 -15.68
CA VAL A 149 -3.60 -15.71 -16.77
C VAL A 149 -2.29 -16.37 -17.23
N ALA A 150 -1.25 -15.58 -17.46
CA ALA A 150 0.05 -16.09 -17.88
C ALA A 150 0.62 -17.10 -16.88
N ARG A 151 0.55 -16.78 -15.57
CA ARG A 151 1.05 -17.68 -14.52
C ARG A 151 0.19 -18.93 -14.37
N ALA A 152 -1.14 -18.80 -14.40
CA ALA A 152 -2.06 -19.94 -14.31
C ALA A 152 -1.82 -20.93 -15.46
N ARG A 153 -1.61 -20.44 -16.69
CA ARG A 153 -1.29 -21.27 -17.86
C ARG A 153 0.05 -21.97 -17.71
N ALA A 154 1.07 -21.29 -17.19
CA ALA A 154 2.38 -21.88 -16.95
C ALA A 154 2.33 -23.06 -15.95
N ILE A 155 1.41 -23.02 -14.97
CA ILE A 155 1.25 -24.07 -13.95
C ILE A 155 0.35 -25.21 -14.44
N ALA A 156 -0.79 -24.89 -15.06
CA ALA A 156 -1.80 -25.88 -15.45
C ALA A 156 -1.57 -26.51 -16.84
N GLY A 157 -0.78 -25.84 -17.70
CA GLY A 157 -0.50 -26.24 -19.07
C GLY A 157 -1.62 -25.90 -20.07
N ASN A 158 -1.31 -26.07 -21.37
CA ASN A 158 -2.15 -25.60 -22.48
C ASN A 158 -3.58 -26.18 -22.51
N ARG A 159 -3.80 -27.38 -21.96
CA ARG A 159 -5.15 -28.00 -21.95
C ARG A 159 -6.15 -27.23 -21.08
N SER A 160 -5.68 -26.42 -20.15
CA SER A 160 -6.52 -25.64 -19.24
C SER A 160 -6.81 -24.23 -19.75
N GLU A 161 -6.25 -23.81 -20.89
CA GLU A 161 -6.37 -22.46 -21.42
C GLU A 161 -7.83 -21.97 -21.56
N PRO A 162 -8.78 -22.74 -22.14
CA PRO A 162 -10.17 -22.29 -22.25
C PRO A 162 -10.84 -22.04 -20.88
N GLY A 163 -10.50 -22.85 -19.87
CA GLY A 163 -11.05 -22.72 -18.53
C GLY A 163 -10.45 -21.55 -17.74
N ILE A 164 -9.19 -21.21 -18.01
CA ILE A 164 -8.51 -20.03 -17.44
C ILE A 164 -9.11 -18.75 -18.03
N ASP A 165 -9.30 -18.71 -19.35
CA ASP A 165 -9.82 -17.52 -20.04
C ASP A 165 -11.27 -17.23 -19.66
N ALA A 166 -12.10 -18.28 -19.57
CA ALA A 166 -13.47 -18.15 -19.10
C ALA A 166 -13.53 -17.62 -17.66
N ALA A 167 -12.71 -18.16 -16.75
CA ALA A 167 -12.64 -17.70 -15.36
C ALA A 167 -12.16 -16.24 -15.26
N ALA A 168 -11.16 -15.87 -16.05
CA ALA A 168 -10.64 -14.51 -16.09
C ALA A 168 -11.70 -13.51 -16.62
N ALA A 169 -12.46 -13.89 -17.64
CA ALA A 169 -13.56 -13.08 -18.17
C ALA A 169 -14.69 -12.88 -17.14
N VAL A 170 -15.07 -13.93 -16.40
CA VAL A 170 -16.03 -13.83 -15.28
C VAL A 170 -15.50 -12.89 -14.20
N GLY A 171 -14.22 -13.04 -13.83
CA GLY A 171 -13.56 -12.17 -12.86
C GLY A 171 -13.61 -10.71 -13.29
N LEU A 172 -13.23 -10.42 -14.54
CA LEU A 172 -13.22 -9.05 -15.07
C LEU A 172 -14.63 -8.44 -15.16
N ALA A 173 -15.65 -9.23 -15.54
CA ALA A 173 -17.04 -8.79 -15.52
C ALA A 173 -17.52 -8.47 -14.10
N ARG A 174 -17.08 -9.23 -13.09
CA ARG A 174 -17.38 -8.95 -11.68
C ARG A 174 -16.67 -7.70 -11.18
N TYR A 175 -15.42 -7.47 -11.60
CA TYR A 175 -14.70 -6.23 -11.33
C TYR A 175 -15.42 -5.01 -11.91
N ALA A 176 -15.87 -5.09 -13.17
CA ALA A 176 -16.57 -4.00 -13.84
C ALA A 176 -17.84 -3.57 -13.06
N LYS A 177 -18.62 -4.54 -12.57
CA LYS A 177 -19.79 -4.27 -11.71
C LYS A 177 -19.44 -3.54 -10.42
N VAL A 178 -18.30 -3.85 -9.80
CA VAL A 178 -17.84 -3.16 -8.60
C VAL A 178 -17.45 -1.72 -8.92
N VAL A 179 -16.74 -1.49 -10.03
CA VAL A 179 -16.36 -0.14 -10.46
C VAL A 179 -17.58 0.70 -10.83
N GLU A 180 -18.55 0.12 -11.53
CA GLU A 180 -19.82 0.79 -11.84
C GLU A 180 -20.57 1.19 -10.56
N ALA A 181 -20.62 0.30 -9.56
CA ALA A 181 -21.22 0.59 -8.25
C ALA A 181 -20.44 1.66 -7.45
N GLU A 182 -19.12 1.76 -7.63
CA GLU A 182 -18.30 2.82 -7.01
C GLU A 182 -18.52 4.19 -7.66
N GLN A 183 -18.89 4.26 -8.93
CA GLN A 183 -19.13 5.53 -9.65
C GLN A 183 -20.49 6.14 -9.37
N ASP A 184 -21.50 5.31 -9.09
CA ASP A 184 -22.83 5.74 -8.69
C ASP A 184 -23.26 4.95 -7.43
N PRO A 185 -22.63 5.26 -6.27
CA PRO A 185 -22.99 4.59 -5.04
C PRO A 185 -24.44 4.93 -4.73
N GLY A 186 -25.30 3.91 -4.74
CA GLY A 186 -26.66 4.04 -4.27
C GLY A 186 -26.65 4.59 -2.83
N PRO A 187 -27.72 5.27 -2.39
CA PRO A 187 -27.78 5.91 -1.07
C PRO A 187 -27.58 4.93 0.11
N GLU A 188 -27.66 3.62 -0.13
CA GLU A 188 -27.45 2.56 0.88
C GLU A 188 -26.11 1.79 0.71
N ASP A 189 -25.37 1.99 -0.38
CA ASP A 189 -24.12 1.27 -0.69
C ASP A 189 -22.91 2.18 -0.53
N LEU A 190 -22.74 2.76 0.66
CA LEU A 190 -21.56 3.56 0.94
C LEU A 190 -20.31 2.68 1.00
N PRO A 191 -19.19 3.11 0.37
CA PRO A 191 -17.94 2.37 0.42
C PRO A 191 -17.48 2.21 1.87
N SER A 192 -16.96 1.03 2.21
CA SER A 192 -16.60 0.69 3.59
C SER A 192 -15.35 1.42 4.11
N SER A 193 -14.61 2.12 3.24
CA SER A 193 -13.35 2.76 3.60
C SER A 193 -13.13 4.04 2.79
N GLY A 194 -12.64 5.08 3.49
CA GLY A 194 -12.26 6.35 2.89
C GLY A 194 -10.89 6.82 3.38
N MET A 195 -10.20 7.58 2.53
CA MET A 195 -8.95 8.25 2.83
C MET A 195 -9.07 9.71 2.42
N LEU A 196 -8.88 10.64 3.36
CA LEU A 196 -8.75 12.06 3.05
C LEU A 196 -7.30 12.42 2.80
N TYR A 197 -7.09 13.18 1.73
CA TYR A 197 -5.80 13.69 1.29
C TYR A 197 -5.74 15.18 1.59
N PHE A 198 -4.72 15.59 2.34
CA PHE A 198 -4.46 16.98 2.70
C PHE A 198 -3.10 17.37 2.13
N PRO A 199 -3.05 17.90 0.90
CA PRO A 199 -1.81 18.41 0.32
C PRO A 199 -1.42 19.73 1.00
N SER A 200 -0.13 19.96 1.23
CA SER A 200 0.41 21.22 1.78
C SER A 200 0.29 22.39 0.81
N GLU A 201 0.24 22.10 -0.49
CA GLU A 201 0.12 23.08 -1.57
C GLU A 201 -0.91 22.62 -2.61
N GLY A 202 -1.68 23.57 -3.15
CA GLY A 202 -2.56 23.33 -4.30
C GLY A 202 -4.01 23.05 -3.93
N GLU A 203 -4.57 21.96 -4.47
CA GLU A 203 -6.00 21.63 -4.40
C GLU A 203 -6.49 21.44 -2.95
N SER A 204 -7.74 21.80 -2.68
CA SER A 204 -8.40 21.51 -1.40
C SER A 204 -8.39 20.01 -1.08
N SER A 205 -8.62 19.66 0.18
CA SER A 205 -8.64 18.26 0.63
C SER A 205 -9.53 17.38 -0.26
N LYS A 206 -9.02 16.20 -0.60
CA LYS A 206 -9.68 15.26 -1.52
C LYS A 206 -10.05 13.98 -0.79
N LEU A 207 -11.31 13.57 -0.90
CA LEU A 207 -11.76 12.25 -0.44
C LEU A 207 -11.58 11.24 -1.56
N VAL A 208 -10.87 10.15 -1.24
CA VAL A 208 -10.87 8.94 -2.07
C VAL A 208 -11.54 7.84 -1.27
N THR A 209 -12.55 7.22 -1.86
CA THR A 209 -13.23 6.05 -1.31
C THR A 209 -12.95 4.84 -2.19
N ALA A 210 -12.93 3.66 -1.58
CA ALA A 210 -12.86 2.42 -2.34
C ALA A 210 -13.48 1.28 -1.53
N VAL A 211 -14.01 0.28 -2.24
CA VAL A 211 -14.51 -0.96 -1.63
C VAL A 211 -13.36 -1.84 -1.12
N ALA A 212 -12.16 -1.67 -1.68
CA ALA A 212 -10.98 -2.44 -1.33
C ALA A 212 -9.83 -1.54 -0.86
N LEU A 213 -9.22 -1.89 0.28
CA LEU A 213 -8.17 -1.10 0.90
C LEU A 213 -6.93 -0.92 0.02
N ASN A 214 -6.57 -1.92 -0.78
CA ASN A 214 -5.44 -1.81 -1.71
C ASN A 214 -5.66 -0.72 -2.76
N ARG A 215 -6.90 -0.51 -3.22
CA ARG A 215 -7.24 0.56 -4.17
C ARG A 215 -7.12 1.95 -3.57
N LEU A 216 -7.40 2.10 -2.27
CA LEU A 216 -7.14 3.38 -1.58
C LEU A 216 -5.67 3.80 -1.68
N TYR A 217 -4.73 2.87 -1.88
CA TYR A 217 -3.32 3.17 -2.09
C TYR A 217 -2.91 3.24 -3.56
N GLU A 218 -3.45 2.37 -4.41
CA GLU A 218 -3.04 2.27 -5.81
C GLU A 218 -3.65 3.34 -6.69
N ASP A 219 -4.91 3.71 -6.42
CA ASP A 219 -5.63 4.77 -7.13
C ASP A 219 -5.47 6.14 -6.44
N ALA A 220 -4.66 6.19 -5.38
CA ALA A 220 -4.21 7.44 -4.81
C ALA A 220 -3.62 8.28 -5.93
N VAL A 221 -4.17 9.49 -6.11
CA VAL A 221 -3.73 10.44 -7.14
C VAL A 221 -2.19 10.48 -7.11
N PRO A 222 -1.48 10.36 -8.25
CA PRO A 222 -0.03 10.53 -8.27
C PRO A 222 0.28 11.96 -7.85
N GLY A 223 0.41 12.15 -6.54
CA GLY A 223 0.74 13.37 -5.84
C GLY A 223 2.23 13.33 -5.54
N TYR A 224 3.01 13.82 -6.49
CA TYR A 224 4.29 14.43 -6.25
C TYR A 224 4.68 14.69 -4.77
N GLY A 225 5.89 14.27 -4.37
CA GLY A 225 6.48 14.59 -3.06
C GLY A 225 6.49 13.44 -2.05
N ILE A 226 6.09 13.72 -0.80
CA ILE A 226 6.14 12.80 0.34
C ILE A 226 4.72 12.52 0.84
N TYR A 227 4.38 11.23 0.98
CA TYR A 227 3.10 10.75 1.48
C TYR A 227 3.22 10.36 2.95
N THR A 228 2.46 11.02 3.83
CA THR A 228 2.46 10.75 5.27
C THR A 228 1.13 10.23 5.76
N PHE A 229 1.09 8.93 6.03
CA PHE A 229 -0.07 8.25 6.58
C PHE A 229 -0.18 8.54 8.07
N VAL A 230 -1.36 8.98 8.51
CA VAL A 230 -1.68 9.20 9.91
C VAL A 230 -2.40 7.97 10.46
N LEU A 231 -1.69 7.19 11.28
CA LEU A 231 -2.25 6.00 11.90
C LEU A 231 -2.60 6.24 13.37
N LEU A 232 -3.82 5.89 13.71
CA LEU A 232 -4.34 5.84 15.07
C LEU A 232 -3.70 4.70 15.86
N GLY A 233 -3.22 5.05 17.05
CA GLY A 233 -2.73 4.15 18.07
C GLY A 233 -3.85 3.61 18.97
N ARG A 234 -3.50 2.98 20.10
CA ARG A 234 -4.48 2.45 21.06
C ARG A 234 -4.99 3.51 22.04
N GLY A 235 -4.44 4.72 21.97
CA GLY A 235 -4.71 5.80 22.90
C GLY A 235 -5.88 6.69 22.52
N ILE A 236 -6.43 6.63 21.30
CA ILE A 236 -7.42 7.62 20.82
C ILE A 236 -8.64 7.79 21.75
N ASP A 237 -9.11 6.71 22.37
CA ASP A 237 -10.26 6.75 23.30
C ASP A 237 -9.89 7.15 24.73
N ARG A 238 -8.60 7.34 25.03
CA ARG A 238 -8.11 7.72 26.35
C ARG A 238 -8.12 9.24 26.51
N PRO A 239 -8.66 9.78 27.61
CA PRO A 239 -8.70 11.23 27.84
C PRO A 239 -7.33 11.91 27.77
N GLU A 240 -6.27 11.26 28.28
CA GLU A 240 -4.92 11.81 28.25
C GLU A 240 -4.33 11.97 26.83
N ASP A 241 -4.75 11.12 25.89
CA ASP A 241 -4.25 11.12 24.51
C ASP A 241 -5.18 11.89 23.56
N ALA A 242 -6.46 12.04 23.91
CA ALA A 242 -7.48 12.70 23.08
C ALA A 242 -7.09 14.14 22.70
N ALA A 243 -6.47 14.89 23.61
CA ALA A 243 -5.98 16.25 23.34
C ALA A 243 -4.92 16.27 22.23
N ARG A 244 -4.02 15.27 22.20
CA ARG A 244 -2.98 15.12 21.19
C ARG A 244 -3.56 14.82 19.81
N TYR A 245 -4.52 13.91 19.74
CA TYR A 245 -5.22 13.58 18.49
C TYR A 245 -6.04 14.76 17.98
N SER A 246 -6.81 15.41 18.86
CA SER A 246 -7.61 16.58 18.52
C SER A 246 -6.72 17.69 17.94
N GLU A 247 -5.59 17.97 18.58
CA GLU A 247 -4.67 18.98 18.09
C GLU A 247 -4.03 18.60 16.75
N LEU A 248 -3.65 17.34 16.55
CA LEU A 248 -3.10 16.88 15.28
C LEU A 248 -4.08 17.07 14.13
N PHE A 249 -5.32 16.58 14.30
CA PHE A 249 -6.32 16.69 13.25
C PHE A 249 -6.78 18.12 13.03
N ARG A 250 -6.88 18.93 14.09
CA ARG A 250 -7.12 20.37 13.96
C ARG A 250 -6.03 21.05 13.16
N MET A 251 -4.76 20.74 13.39
CA MET A 251 -3.64 21.31 12.63
C MET A 251 -3.66 20.88 11.16
N ILE A 252 -3.88 19.59 10.87
CA ILE A 252 -3.99 19.12 9.49
C ILE A 252 -5.16 19.82 8.76
N GLU A 253 -6.32 19.91 9.42
CA GLU A 253 -7.52 20.53 8.84
C GLU A 253 -7.34 22.03 8.61
N THR A 254 -6.73 22.76 9.56
CA THR A 254 -6.68 24.24 9.53
C THR A 254 -5.40 24.84 8.95
N TYR A 255 -4.27 24.13 9.04
CA TYR A 255 -2.96 24.66 8.67
C TYR A 255 -2.50 24.14 7.31
N VAL A 256 -2.69 22.85 7.05
CA VAL A 256 -2.26 22.21 5.79
C VAL A 256 -3.24 22.54 4.66
N SER A 257 -4.54 22.60 4.96
CA SER A 257 -5.57 22.99 3.99
C SER A 257 -5.55 24.51 3.75
N SER A 258 -4.52 25.02 3.08
CA SER A 258 -4.47 26.44 2.72
C SER A 258 -5.52 26.77 1.63
N ILE A 259 -6.19 27.90 1.78
CA ILE A 259 -7.37 28.33 0.98
C ILE A 259 -6.96 28.93 -0.38
N ASP A 260 -5.66 29.03 -0.67
CA ASP A 260 -5.16 29.64 -1.90
C ASP A 260 -5.23 28.65 -3.08
N ALA A 261 -6.47 28.35 -3.47
CA ALA A 261 -6.86 27.64 -4.69
C ALA A 261 -6.54 28.46 -5.95
N SER A 262 -5.30 28.93 -6.08
CA SER A 262 -4.77 29.23 -7.40
C SER A 262 -4.79 27.92 -8.18
N ASN A 263 -5.34 27.93 -9.40
CA ASN A 263 -5.71 26.74 -10.20
C ASN A 263 -4.53 25.83 -10.64
N GLY A 264 -3.41 25.81 -9.93
CA GLY A 264 -2.34 24.84 -10.10
C GLY A 264 -2.71 23.53 -9.40
N GLY A 265 -2.53 22.40 -10.10
CA GLY A 265 -2.51 21.10 -9.44
C GLY A 265 -1.35 21.00 -8.44
N PRO A 266 -1.33 19.98 -7.56
CA PRO A 266 -0.27 19.79 -6.58
C PRO A 266 1.12 19.77 -7.25
N SER A 267 2.06 20.53 -6.69
CA SER A 267 3.43 20.68 -7.20
C SER A 267 4.28 19.44 -6.91
N ALA A 268 5.41 19.29 -7.63
CA ALA A 268 6.44 18.28 -7.38
C ALA A 268 6.86 18.18 -5.89
N GLU A 269 6.73 19.29 -5.17
CA GLU A 269 7.28 19.55 -3.85
C GLU A 269 6.26 19.36 -2.71
N ALA A 270 4.97 19.24 -3.07
CA ALA A 270 3.88 19.16 -2.12
C ALA A 270 4.02 17.93 -1.20
N HIS A 271 3.84 18.15 0.09
CA HIS A 271 3.65 17.08 1.05
C HIS A 271 2.17 16.73 1.13
N VAL A 272 1.82 15.48 1.41
CA VAL A 272 0.42 15.10 1.61
C VAL A 272 0.25 14.27 2.87
N PHE A 273 -0.68 14.70 3.73
CA PHE A 273 -1.19 13.87 4.82
C PHE A 273 -2.35 13.01 4.35
N LEU A 274 -2.32 11.73 4.70
CA LEU A 274 -3.36 10.76 4.38
C LEU A 274 -4.01 10.30 5.69
N VAL A 275 -5.30 10.62 5.85
CA VAL A 275 -6.06 10.32 7.07
C VAL A 275 -7.15 9.30 6.76
N PRO A 276 -7.14 8.11 7.40
CA PRO A 276 -8.21 7.14 7.23
C PRO A 276 -9.50 7.66 7.87
N VAL A 277 -10.58 7.70 7.09
CA VAL A 277 -11.89 8.23 7.51
C VAL A 277 -13.05 7.26 7.26
N ASN A 278 -14.13 7.47 8.00
CA ASN A 278 -15.43 6.87 7.71
C ASN A 278 -16.19 7.81 6.73
N PRO A 279 -16.46 7.38 5.50
CA PRO A 279 -17.15 8.20 4.51
C PRO A 279 -18.61 8.56 4.90
N GLU A 280 -19.20 7.88 5.88
CA GLU A 280 -20.54 8.21 6.42
C GLU A 280 -20.52 9.48 7.29
N ARG A 281 -19.33 9.91 7.74
CA ARG A 281 -19.16 11.03 8.70
C ARG A 281 -18.60 12.29 8.06
N ILE A 282 -18.50 12.33 6.73
CA ILE A 282 -17.94 13.47 6.01
C ILE A 282 -18.72 14.75 6.35
N GLY A 283 -17.97 15.83 6.59
CA GLY A 283 -18.51 17.15 6.97
C GLY A 283 -18.52 17.44 8.47
N ALA A 284 -18.23 16.45 9.32
CA ALA A 284 -17.90 16.68 10.74
C ALA A 284 -16.46 17.19 10.90
N PRO A 285 -16.01 17.66 12.08
CA PRO A 285 -14.59 17.90 12.33
C PRO A 285 -13.73 16.65 12.06
N LEU A 286 -12.51 16.82 11.52
CA LEU A 286 -11.69 15.69 11.06
C LEU A 286 -11.51 14.57 12.11
N ILE A 287 -11.34 14.91 13.39
CA ILE A 287 -11.25 13.94 14.51
C ILE A 287 -12.45 12.96 14.52
N ASP A 288 -13.66 13.46 14.27
CA ASP A 288 -14.91 12.69 14.30
C ASP A 288 -15.12 11.86 13.03
N GLN A 289 -14.47 12.27 11.93
CA GLN A 289 -14.47 11.55 10.66
C GLN A 289 -13.52 10.35 10.68
N THR A 290 -12.52 10.31 11.56
CA THR A 290 -11.46 9.28 11.49
C THR A 290 -12.00 7.85 11.66
N SER A 291 -11.44 6.91 10.89
CA SER A 291 -11.80 5.49 10.97
C SER A 291 -10.78 4.70 11.78
N GLN A 292 -11.16 4.37 13.02
CA GLN A 292 -10.36 3.52 13.91
C GLN A 292 -10.17 2.12 13.34
N ASP A 293 -11.19 1.55 12.70
CA ASP A 293 -11.13 0.21 12.13
C ASP A 293 -10.13 0.15 10.97
N LEU A 294 -10.23 1.10 10.04
CA LEU A 294 -9.34 1.21 8.89
C LEU A 294 -7.90 1.44 9.34
N SER A 295 -7.70 2.40 10.24
CA SER A 295 -6.39 2.65 10.83
C SER A 295 -5.84 1.42 11.58
N GLY A 296 -6.71 0.66 12.24
CA GLY A 296 -6.34 -0.58 12.91
C GLY A 296 -5.83 -1.65 11.95
N VAL A 297 -6.46 -1.81 10.78
CA VAL A 297 -5.99 -2.68 9.69
C VAL A 297 -4.62 -2.22 9.19
N MET A 298 -4.49 -0.93 8.88
CA MET A 298 -3.24 -0.32 8.40
C MET A 298 -2.09 -0.47 9.40
N ARG A 299 -2.35 -0.26 10.68
CA ARG A 299 -1.36 -0.42 11.74
C ARG A 299 -0.91 -1.88 11.89
N ARG A 300 -1.83 -2.85 11.81
CA ARG A 300 -1.45 -4.28 11.82
C ARG A 300 -0.55 -4.63 10.64
N HIS A 301 -0.87 -4.11 9.46
CA HIS A 301 -0.03 -4.29 8.27
C HIS A 301 1.38 -3.76 8.46
N LEU A 302 1.49 -2.53 8.98
CA LEU A 302 2.77 -1.92 9.31
C LEU A 302 3.56 -2.75 10.32
N VAL A 303 2.93 -3.17 11.41
CA VAL A 303 3.55 -4.00 12.45
C VAL A 303 4.10 -5.30 11.86
N GLN A 304 3.31 -6.00 11.04
CA GLN A 304 3.75 -7.26 10.43
C GLN A 304 4.90 -7.05 9.44
N THR A 305 4.82 -6.01 8.62
CA THR A 305 5.93 -5.61 7.72
C THR A 305 7.23 -5.37 8.49
N LEU A 306 7.16 -4.63 9.59
CA LEU A 306 8.31 -4.37 10.45
C LEU A 306 8.87 -5.65 11.08
N ARG A 307 8.02 -6.60 11.48
CA ARG A 307 8.46 -7.91 11.99
C ARG A 307 9.21 -8.69 10.91
N HIS A 308 8.69 -8.74 9.68
CA HIS A 308 9.37 -9.39 8.55
C HIS A 308 10.72 -8.74 8.23
N GLN A 309 10.86 -7.42 8.42
CA GLN A 309 12.13 -6.70 8.27
C GLN A 309 13.05 -6.82 9.50
N GLY A 310 12.73 -7.69 10.48
CA GLY A 310 13.52 -7.88 11.69
C GLY A 310 13.45 -6.73 12.71
N ARG A 311 12.51 -5.78 12.54
CA ARG A 311 12.35 -4.60 13.40
C ARG A 311 11.38 -4.88 14.56
N GLN A 312 11.63 -5.94 15.32
CA GLN A 312 10.73 -6.44 16.38
C GLN A 312 10.39 -5.39 17.45
N ALA A 313 11.38 -4.62 17.91
CA ALA A 313 11.17 -3.59 18.93
C ALA A 313 10.25 -2.47 18.44
N LEU A 314 10.46 -1.96 17.22
CA LEU A 314 9.61 -0.93 16.62
C LEU A 314 8.20 -1.46 16.35
N ALA A 315 8.09 -2.68 15.84
CA ALA A 315 6.80 -3.33 15.63
C ALA A 315 6.01 -3.47 16.93
N ALA A 316 6.66 -3.93 18.01
CA ALA A 316 6.03 -4.07 19.33
C ALA A 316 5.66 -2.72 19.96
N ARG A 317 6.39 -1.65 19.63
CA ARG A 317 6.07 -0.28 20.04
C ARG A 317 4.81 0.22 19.32
N ILE A 318 4.76 0.12 17.99
CA ILE A 318 3.59 0.55 17.21
C ILE A 318 2.33 -0.25 17.57
N ASP A 319 2.46 -1.56 17.80
CA ASP A 319 1.33 -2.42 18.16
C ASP A 319 0.68 -2.02 19.50
N ARG A 320 1.50 -1.57 20.46
CA ARG A 320 1.06 -1.26 21.84
C ARG A 320 0.91 0.23 22.13
N GLY A 321 1.54 1.08 21.35
CA GLY A 321 1.67 2.51 21.62
C GLY A 321 0.35 3.27 21.50
N ALA A 322 0.30 4.41 22.20
CA ALA A 322 -0.86 5.28 22.22
C ALA A 322 -1.10 5.97 20.87
N GLY A 323 -0.03 6.24 20.12
CA GLY A 323 -0.03 7.01 18.88
C GLY A 323 -0.33 8.50 19.12
N PRO A 324 -0.61 9.27 18.06
CA PRO A 324 -0.63 8.87 16.65
C PRO A 324 0.74 8.45 16.12
N PHE A 325 0.74 7.65 15.06
CA PHE A 325 1.96 7.28 14.32
C PHE A 325 1.91 7.91 12.93
N LEU A 326 2.99 8.58 12.53
CA LEU A 326 3.15 9.12 11.19
C LEU A 326 4.08 8.22 10.39
N VAL A 327 3.64 7.77 9.22
CA VAL A 327 4.43 6.94 8.31
C VAL A 327 4.66 7.68 7.02
N ALA A 328 5.88 8.17 6.80
CA ALA A 328 6.24 8.97 5.65
C ALA A 328 6.99 8.14 4.60
N THR A 329 6.53 8.24 3.35
CA THR A 329 7.00 7.42 2.21
C THR A 329 7.11 8.28 0.95
N LEU A 330 7.90 7.83 -0.03
CA LEU A 330 8.10 8.54 -1.31
C LEU A 330 7.13 8.09 -2.41
N ALA A 331 6.23 7.17 -2.08
CA ALA A 331 5.23 6.60 -2.98
C ALA A 331 3.90 6.54 -2.23
N PRO A 332 2.74 6.51 -2.91
CA PRO A 332 1.43 6.48 -2.28
C PRO A 332 1.09 5.11 -1.63
N ARG A 333 2.00 4.53 -0.86
CA ARG A 333 1.87 3.20 -0.26
C ARG A 333 2.34 3.24 1.17
N LEU A 334 1.54 2.69 2.09
CA LEU A 334 1.86 2.67 3.52
C LEU A 334 3.23 2.03 3.82
N THR A 335 3.57 0.99 3.07
CA THR A 335 4.87 0.32 3.16
C THR A 335 5.54 0.29 1.80
N PRO A 336 6.85 0.53 1.73
CA PRO A 336 7.54 0.57 0.46
C PRO A 336 7.57 -0.77 -0.29
N PRO A 337 7.79 -0.74 -1.62
CA PRO A 337 7.81 -1.92 -2.49
C PRO A 337 9.06 -2.81 -2.32
N SER A 338 10.11 -2.31 -1.64
CA SER A 338 11.28 -3.11 -1.27
C SER A 338 11.69 -2.82 0.17
N ALA A 339 12.47 -3.74 0.76
CA ALA A 339 13.03 -3.55 2.10
C ALA A 339 14.05 -2.39 2.15
N ASP A 340 14.67 -2.07 1.01
CA ASP A 340 15.73 -1.08 0.90
C ASP A 340 15.21 0.35 0.66
N ALA A 341 13.99 0.48 0.15
CA ALA A 341 13.37 1.76 -0.13
C ALA A 341 13.21 2.60 1.15
N ALA A 342 13.53 3.89 1.03
CA ALA A 342 13.54 4.82 2.15
C ALA A 342 12.13 5.19 2.61
N TRP A 343 11.94 5.15 3.93
CA TRP A 343 10.72 5.59 4.59
C TRP A 343 11.00 5.90 6.06
N MET A 344 10.07 6.58 6.71
CA MET A 344 10.22 7.05 8.08
C MET A 344 8.97 6.75 8.90
N VAL A 345 9.16 6.38 10.16
CA VAL A 345 8.08 6.27 11.14
C VAL A 345 8.36 7.23 12.29
N ALA A 346 7.40 8.10 12.61
CA ALA A 346 7.41 8.92 13.81
C ALA A 346 6.31 8.46 14.77
N ASP A 347 6.69 8.18 16.02
CA ASP A 347 5.81 7.80 17.11
C ASP A 347 5.56 9.03 17.99
N LEU A 348 4.33 9.54 17.99
CA LEU A 348 3.96 10.74 18.73
C LEU A 348 3.37 10.40 20.11
N SER A 349 3.43 9.14 20.56
CA SER A 349 2.83 8.67 21.81
C SER A 349 3.27 9.46 23.05
N ASP A 350 4.51 9.95 23.05
CA ASP A 350 5.10 10.64 24.20
C ASP A 350 5.16 12.16 24.03
N LEU A 351 4.58 12.71 22.95
CA LEU A 351 4.55 14.15 22.71
C LEU A 351 3.30 14.80 23.31
N GLY A 352 3.49 15.95 23.96
CA GLY A 352 2.36 16.79 24.39
C GLY A 352 1.64 17.44 23.20
N PRO A 353 0.35 17.80 23.34
CA PRO A 353 -0.39 18.52 22.30
C PRO A 353 0.32 19.81 21.85
N GLU A 354 1.02 20.51 22.74
CA GLU A 354 1.79 21.72 22.45
C GLU A 354 2.92 21.52 21.42
N SER A 355 3.41 20.29 21.26
CA SER A 355 4.47 19.97 20.28
C SER A 355 3.93 19.70 18.88
N ILE A 356 2.62 19.47 18.74
CA ILE A 356 2.00 18.98 17.51
C ILE A 356 2.07 20.00 16.38
N TYR A 357 1.97 21.30 16.70
CA TYR A 357 2.20 22.36 15.71
C TYR A 357 3.57 22.21 15.03
N GLY A 358 4.64 22.04 15.82
CA GLY A 358 5.99 21.88 15.29
C GLY A 358 6.16 20.61 14.46
N VAL A 359 5.46 19.53 14.82
CA VAL A 359 5.44 18.30 14.01
C VAL A 359 4.81 18.57 12.64
N VAL A 360 3.62 19.17 12.60
CA VAL A 360 2.95 19.47 11.32
C VAL A 360 3.79 20.45 10.49
N ASP A 361 4.31 21.51 11.10
CA ASP A 361 5.19 22.49 10.44
C ASP A 361 6.46 21.83 9.86
N ALA A 362 7.06 20.85 10.53
CA ALA A 362 8.23 20.14 10.02
C ALA A 362 7.96 19.39 8.71
N PHE A 363 6.73 18.87 8.54
CA PHE A 363 6.28 18.18 7.34
C PHE A 363 5.80 19.16 6.25
N ASP A 364 5.09 20.22 6.65
CA ASP A 364 4.45 21.19 5.76
C ASP A 364 5.46 22.12 5.06
N ARG A 365 6.60 22.40 5.72
CA ARG A 365 7.68 23.19 5.11
C ARG A 365 8.15 22.59 3.79
N ALA A 366 8.17 23.43 2.75
CA ALA A 366 8.62 23.08 1.41
C ALA A 366 9.93 22.28 1.38
N ILE A 367 9.97 21.29 0.50
CA ILE A 367 11.17 20.52 0.18
C ILE A 367 11.75 21.10 -1.11
N PRO A 368 13.06 21.42 -1.17
CA PRO A 368 13.66 21.89 -2.42
C PRO A 368 13.40 20.92 -3.57
N GLU A 369 13.02 21.43 -4.75
CA GLU A 369 12.73 20.64 -5.96
C GLU A 369 13.78 19.54 -6.21
N ALA A 370 15.05 19.91 -6.07
CA ALA A 370 16.21 19.05 -6.30
C ALA A 370 16.27 17.82 -5.37
N LEU A 371 15.51 17.81 -4.27
CA LEU A 371 15.43 16.71 -3.31
C LEU A 371 14.06 16.02 -3.32
N SER A 372 13.06 16.58 -4.01
CA SER A 372 11.72 16.00 -4.00
C SER A 372 11.71 14.60 -4.61
N GLY A 373 10.92 13.70 -4.02
CA GLY A 373 10.88 12.28 -4.40
C GLY A 373 12.14 11.47 -4.08
N GLN A 374 13.14 12.05 -3.41
CA GLN A 374 14.40 11.37 -3.07
C GLN A 374 14.49 11.03 -1.57
N PRO A 375 15.26 10.01 -1.16
CA PRO A 375 15.50 9.72 0.26
C PRO A 375 16.05 10.90 1.09
N ALA A 376 16.67 11.88 0.44
CA ALA A 376 17.15 13.10 1.08
C ALA A 376 16.02 13.98 1.64
N SER A 377 14.84 14.00 1.02
CA SER A 377 13.70 14.79 1.51
C SER A 377 13.16 14.25 2.83
N LEU A 378 13.05 12.92 2.97
CA LEU A 378 12.67 12.29 4.25
C LEU A 378 13.69 12.56 5.35
N ARG A 379 14.99 12.60 5.03
CA ARG A 379 16.03 12.97 6.00
C ARG A 379 15.89 14.41 6.46
N MET A 380 15.56 15.32 5.56
CA MET A 380 15.31 16.72 5.90
C MET A 380 14.15 16.85 6.89
N ILE A 381 13.04 16.15 6.67
CA ILE A 381 11.92 16.13 7.63
C ILE A 381 12.35 15.55 8.97
N ARG A 382 13.07 14.41 8.98
CA ARG A 382 13.58 13.82 10.21
C ARG A 382 14.43 14.82 11.01
N ASP A 383 15.31 15.55 10.33
CA ASP A 383 16.23 16.48 10.99
C ASP A 383 15.45 17.68 11.58
N ARG A 384 14.46 18.21 10.85
CA ARG A 384 13.50 19.21 11.39
C ARG A 384 12.75 18.69 12.62
N LEU A 385 12.25 17.45 12.58
CA LEU A 385 11.54 16.83 13.71
C LEU A 385 12.43 16.67 14.94
N ARG A 386 13.72 16.34 14.75
CA ARG A 386 14.68 16.18 15.85
C ARG A 386 15.06 17.51 16.52
N GLU A 387 14.94 18.61 15.79
CA GLU A 387 15.22 19.97 16.29
C GLU A 387 14.04 20.58 17.05
N LEU A 388 12.88 19.91 17.13
CA LEU A 388 11.71 20.44 17.81
C LEU A 388 11.96 20.62 19.32
N PRO A 389 11.61 21.79 19.89
CA PRO A 389 11.68 22.02 21.33
C PRO A 389 10.80 21.02 22.08
N GLY A 390 11.30 20.47 23.19
CA GLY A 390 10.54 19.50 24.00
C GLY A 390 10.50 18.08 23.43
N SER A 391 11.18 17.82 22.30
CA SER A 391 11.42 16.45 21.83
C SER A 391 12.08 15.63 22.94
N PRO A 392 11.64 14.38 23.18
CA PRO A 392 12.24 13.53 24.20
C PRO A 392 13.74 13.46 23.94
N SER A 393 14.52 13.88 24.94
CA SER A 393 15.96 14.10 24.82
C SER A 393 16.61 12.84 24.23
N GLN A 394 17.54 13.02 23.29
CA GLN A 394 18.22 11.90 22.60
C GLN A 394 18.88 10.90 23.59
N GLU A 395 19.21 11.36 24.81
CA GLU A 395 19.72 10.52 25.91
C GLU A 395 18.65 9.61 26.56
N GLN A 396 17.40 10.08 26.71
CA GLN A 396 16.28 9.22 27.14
C GLN A 396 15.88 8.20 26.07
N SER A 397 16.14 8.55 24.80
CA SER A 397 15.85 7.72 23.63
C SER A 397 16.73 6.47 23.49
N ILE A 398 17.90 6.40 24.14
CA ILE A 398 18.74 5.19 24.09
C ILE A 398 18.03 4.01 24.78
N ASN A 399 17.20 4.28 25.79
CA ASN A 399 16.43 3.26 26.51
C ASN A 399 14.96 3.17 26.04
N ALA A 400 14.36 4.26 25.55
CA ALA A 400 12.97 4.31 25.05
C ALA A 400 12.83 4.10 23.52
N GLY A 401 13.96 4.03 22.80
CA GLY A 401 14.01 4.01 21.33
C GLY A 401 13.83 5.40 20.74
N ALA A 402 14.37 5.64 19.53
CA ALA A 402 14.12 6.88 18.79
C ALA A 402 12.64 7.00 18.43
N TRP A 403 12.01 8.13 18.76
CA TRP A 403 10.60 8.39 18.40
C TRP A 403 10.45 8.61 16.89
N VAL A 404 11.48 9.15 16.22
CA VAL A 404 11.61 9.16 14.75
C VAL A 404 12.63 8.12 14.30
N VAL A 405 12.20 7.17 13.46
CA VAL A 405 13.02 6.08 12.93
C VAL A 405 13.02 6.12 11.41
N MET A 406 14.22 6.18 10.81
CA MET A 406 14.41 5.94 9.38
C MET A 406 14.57 4.45 9.11
N LEU A 407 13.96 3.98 8.04
CA LEU A 407 13.97 2.60 7.59
C LEU A 407 14.44 2.54 6.12
N GLY A 408 14.89 1.36 5.68
CA GLY A 408 15.56 1.16 4.38
C GLY A 408 17.08 1.20 4.46
N GLU A 409 17.75 0.92 3.35
CA GLU A 409 19.22 0.82 3.25
C GLU A 409 19.91 2.15 3.61
N PHE A 410 19.26 3.26 3.29
CA PHE A 410 19.71 4.62 3.62
C PHE A 410 19.79 4.93 5.12
N ALA A 411 19.18 4.10 5.98
CA ALA A 411 19.36 4.21 7.42
C ALA A 411 20.80 3.86 7.86
N HIS A 412 21.56 3.14 7.04
CA HIS A 412 22.89 2.63 7.38
C HIS A 412 24.06 3.54 6.96
N LEU A 413 23.88 4.38 5.94
CA LEU A 413 24.98 5.20 5.38
C LEU A 413 25.61 6.17 6.40
N ARG A 414 24.84 6.63 7.39
CA ARG A 414 25.37 7.51 8.44
C ARG A 414 26.35 6.82 9.40
N ARG A 415 26.21 5.50 9.61
CA ARG A 415 27.17 4.75 10.45
C ARG A 415 28.57 4.70 9.83
N VAL A 416 28.67 4.90 8.52
CA VAL A 416 29.94 4.95 7.80
C VAL A 416 30.46 6.40 7.82
N GLU A 417 29.69 7.41 7.41
CA GLU A 417 30.17 8.80 7.38
C GLU A 417 30.57 9.36 8.77
N ASP A 418 29.83 9.02 9.83
CA ASP A 418 30.18 9.42 11.20
C ASP A 418 31.44 8.66 11.72
N ALA A 419 31.81 7.53 11.11
CA ALA A 419 33.02 6.77 11.44
C ALA A 419 34.28 7.26 10.71
N TRP A 420 34.13 8.07 9.65
CA TRP A 420 35.27 8.66 8.90
C TRP A 420 35.57 10.10 9.29
N THR A 421 34.70 10.75 10.06
CA THR A 421 34.82 12.16 10.46
C THR A 421 35.03 12.37 11.96
N GLY A 422 35.18 11.28 12.73
CA GLY A 422 35.45 11.28 14.18
C GLY A 422 36.88 10.91 14.54
#